data_AF-A0A9R1XI52-F1
#
_entry.id   AF-A0A9R1XI52-F1
#
_cell.length_a   1.000
_cell.length_b   1.000
_cell.length_c   1.000
_cell.angle_alpha   90.00
_cell.angle_beta   90.00
_cell.angle_gamma   90.00
#
_symmetry.space_group_name_H-M   'P 1'
#
loop_
_entity.id
_entity.type
_entity.pdbx_description
1 polymer ?
#
loop_
_entity_poly.entity_id
_entity_poly.type
_entity_poly.pdbx_seq_one_letter_code
_entity_poly.pdbx_strand_id
1 'polypeptide(L)'
;MDEVKVVALEFLGTTGLPFPSLRNLTFRDMKGWEAWSTSNSGVVDTAFPCLKELRIECCPNLVSVSVKALPSLRVLRISGCNHEVLGNLVHVSVTTLYI
;
A
#
# COMPACT_ATOMS: atom_id res chain seq x y z
N MET A 1 2.93 -17.76 -2.85
CA MET A 1 3.53 -16.49 -3.31
C MET A 1 4.54 -16.10 -2.25
N ASP A 2 5.60 -16.91 -2.16
CA ASP A 2 6.44 -16.97 -0.96
C ASP A 2 7.73 -16.15 -1.10
N GLU A 3 7.98 -15.60 -2.29
CA GLU A 3 9.22 -14.85 -2.61
C GLU A 3 9.03 -13.36 -2.86
N VAL A 4 7.80 -12.84 -2.95
CA VAL A 4 7.60 -11.41 -3.21
C VAL A 4 7.82 -10.60 -1.92
N LYS A 5 9.05 -10.12 -1.74
CA LYS A 5 9.47 -9.35 -0.56
C LYS A 5 9.14 -7.87 -0.62
N VAL A 6 9.03 -7.31 -1.82
CA VAL A 6 8.72 -5.89 -2.04
C VAL A 6 7.86 -5.76 -3.31
N VAL A 7 6.62 -5.31 -3.16
CA VAL A 7 5.81 -4.87 -4.31
C VAL A 7 6.01 -3.37 -4.47
N ALA A 8 7.05 -2.97 -5.20
CA ALA A 8 7.25 -1.55 -5.50
C ALA A 8 7.77 -1.27 -6.91
N LEU A 9 8.52 -2.17 -7.55
CA LEU A 9 9.44 -1.72 -8.60
C LEU A 9 9.49 -2.53 -9.90
N GLU A 10 9.08 -3.80 -9.97
CA GLU A 10 9.30 -4.59 -11.21
C GLU A 10 8.34 -4.26 -12.36
N PHE A 11 7.28 -3.48 -12.11
CA PHE A 11 6.30 -3.08 -13.13
C PHE A 11 6.44 -1.62 -13.58
N LEU A 12 7.35 -0.84 -12.97
CA LEU A 12 7.51 0.59 -13.23
C LEU A 12 8.52 0.82 -14.33
N GLY A 13 8.15 0.39 -15.54
CA GLY A 13 8.79 0.85 -16.76
C GLY A 13 8.85 2.38 -16.75
N THR A 14 10.05 2.89 -16.98
CA THR A 14 10.41 4.30 -17.02
C THR A 14 9.32 5.16 -17.70
N THR A 15 8.89 6.23 -17.02
CA THR A 15 7.95 7.26 -17.49
C THR A 15 6.46 6.88 -17.52
N GLY A 16 5.74 7.29 -16.47
CA GLY A 16 4.28 7.25 -16.43
C GLY A 16 3.74 6.90 -15.06
N LEU A 17 2.57 7.46 -14.73
CA LEU A 17 1.72 6.98 -13.63
C LEU A 17 1.35 5.52 -13.99
N PRO A 18 1.91 4.50 -13.35
CA PRO A 18 1.79 3.09 -13.75
C PRO A 18 0.35 2.59 -13.67
N PHE A 19 -0.47 3.21 -12.82
CA PHE A 19 -1.85 2.80 -12.58
C PHE A 19 -2.77 4.01 -12.42
N PRO A 20 -2.97 4.82 -13.49
CA PRO A 20 -3.64 6.10 -13.37
C PRO A 20 -5.15 5.96 -13.08
N SER A 21 -5.75 4.83 -13.44
CA SER A 21 -7.19 4.55 -13.29
C SER A 21 -7.52 3.53 -12.20
N LEU A 22 -6.52 2.95 -11.54
CA LEU A 22 -6.73 1.90 -10.54
C LEU A 22 -7.44 2.49 -9.32
N ARG A 23 -8.61 1.94 -8.98
CA ARG A 23 -9.44 2.40 -7.86
C ARG A 23 -9.38 1.48 -6.64
N ASN A 24 -9.18 0.19 -6.85
CA ASN A 24 -9.14 -0.81 -5.79
C ASN A 24 -7.86 -1.64 -5.94
N LEU A 25 -7.13 -1.82 -4.85
CA LEU A 25 -5.90 -2.60 -4.79
C LEU A 25 -5.99 -3.57 -3.61
N THR A 26 -5.66 -4.84 -3.83
CA THR A 26 -5.71 -5.87 -2.80
C THR A 26 -4.45 -6.69 -2.83
N PHE A 27 -3.79 -6.80 -1.68
CA PHE A 27 -2.67 -7.70 -1.43
C PHE A 27 -3.14 -8.77 -0.47
N ARG A 28 -2.99 -10.04 -0.86
CA ARG A 28 -3.45 -11.18 -0.07
C ARG A 28 -2.37 -12.25 0.02
N ASP A 29 -2.20 -12.85 1.20
CA ASP A 29 -1.31 -14.00 1.46
C ASP A 29 0.15 -13.74 1.07
N MET A 30 0.61 -12.50 1.18
CA MET A 30 1.98 -12.10 0.88
C MET A 30 2.87 -12.32 2.10
N LYS A 31 3.22 -13.59 2.35
CA LYS A 31 3.95 -14.00 3.56
C LYS A 31 5.35 -13.40 3.66
N GLY A 32 6.04 -13.17 2.56
CA GLY A 32 7.39 -12.58 2.56
C GLY A 32 7.42 -11.04 2.61
N TRP A 33 6.26 -10.39 2.67
CA TRP A 33 6.16 -8.96 2.42
C TRP A 33 6.28 -8.13 3.70
N GLU A 34 7.32 -7.31 3.77
CA GLU A 34 7.70 -6.60 5.00
C GLU A 34 7.25 -5.13 5.02
N ALA A 35 7.26 -4.47 3.86
CA ALA A 35 6.94 -3.05 3.76
C ALA A 35 6.25 -2.69 2.44
N TRP A 36 5.35 -1.70 2.52
CA TRP A 36 4.72 -1.08 1.37
C TRP A 36 4.83 0.45 1.40
N SER A 37 5.24 1.04 0.28
CA SER A 37 5.32 2.48 0.10
C SER A 37 4.98 2.88 -1.32
N THR A 38 4.32 4.03 -1.45
CA THR A 38 3.97 4.67 -2.73
C THR A 38 4.83 5.87 -3.08
N SER A 39 5.73 6.27 -2.18
CA SER A 39 6.62 7.41 -2.35
C SER A 39 8.05 6.92 -2.31
N ASN A 40 8.72 6.80 -3.47
CA ASN A 40 10.10 6.34 -3.50
C ASN A 40 11.16 7.43 -3.68
N SER A 41 10.87 8.64 -4.16
CA SER A 41 11.98 9.58 -4.38
C SER A 41 11.49 11.00 -4.66
N GLY A 42 11.24 11.81 -3.62
CA GLY A 42 11.17 13.29 -3.65
C GLY A 42 10.24 13.99 -4.65
N VAL A 43 9.64 13.25 -5.57
CA VAL A 43 8.83 13.66 -6.70
C VAL A 43 7.48 13.02 -6.44
N VAL A 44 6.50 13.91 -6.31
CA VAL A 44 5.08 13.65 -6.03
C VAL A 44 4.35 12.98 -7.20
N ASP A 45 5.02 12.10 -7.95
CA ASP A 45 4.37 11.28 -8.97
C ASP A 45 3.71 10.08 -8.28
N THR A 46 2.48 10.31 -7.85
CA THR A 46 1.66 9.32 -7.14
C THR A 46 1.39 8.17 -8.09
N ALA A 47 1.98 6.99 -7.87
CA ALA A 47 1.80 5.84 -8.76
C ALA A 47 0.33 5.41 -8.95
N PHE A 48 -0.54 5.82 -8.01
CA PHE A 48 -1.94 5.44 -7.91
C PHE A 48 -2.84 6.66 -7.63
N PRO A 49 -2.98 7.62 -8.57
CA PRO A 49 -3.67 8.88 -8.33
C PRO A 49 -5.17 8.70 -8.07
N CYS A 50 -5.78 7.63 -8.59
CA CYS A 50 -7.22 7.34 -8.47
C CYS A 50 -7.57 6.26 -7.44
N LEU A 51 -6.60 5.76 -6.66
CA LEU A 51 -6.84 4.65 -5.74
C LEU A 51 -7.72 5.09 -4.58
N LYS A 52 -8.85 4.42 -4.41
CA LYS A 52 -9.88 4.69 -3.40
C LYS A 52 -9.88 3.67 -2.28
N GLU A 53 -9.58 2.41 -2.58
CA GLU A 53 -9.58 1.33 -1.61
C GLU A 53 -8.29 0.50 -1.69
N LEU A 54 -7.63 0.36 -0.54
CA LEU A 54 -6.47 -0.51 -0.34
C LEU A 54 -6.83 -1.58 0.69
N ARG A 55 -6.70 -2.86 0.31
CA ARG A 55 -6.90 -4.01 1.19
C ARG A 55 -5.61 -4.80 1.32
N ILE A 56 -5.23 -5.13 2.54
CA ILE A 56 -4.08 -5.95 2.85
C ILE A 56 -4.54 -7.05 3.80
N GLU A 57 -4.48 -8.29 3.34
CA GLU A 57 -5.11 -9.43 3.99
C GLU A 57 -4.10 -10.57 4.14
N CYS A 58 -3.97 -11.14 5.34
CA CYS A 58 -3.10 -12.30 5.58
C CYS A 58 -1.62 -12.07 5.20
N CYS A 59 -1.07 -10.89 5.49
CA CYS A 59 0.34 -10.54 5.28
C CYS A 59 1.07 -10.47 6.64
N PRO A 60 1.51 -11.61 7.20
CA PRO A 60 1.99 -11.69 8.58
C PRO A 60 3.33 -11.01 8.85
N ASN A 61 4.16 -10.77 7.83
CA ASN A 61 5.47 -10.12 8.02
C ASN A 61 5.45 -8.61 7.74
N LEU A 62 4.27 -8.06 7.41
CA LEU A 62 4.15 -6.65 7.06
C LEU A 62 4.23 -5.78 8.32
N VAL A 63 5.26 -4.95 8.41
CA VAL A 63 5.52 -4.07 9.56
C VAL A 63 5.31 -2.58 9.25
N SER A 64 5.22 -2.20 7.97
CA SER A 64 5.12 -0.80 7.57
C SER A 64 4.29 -0.58 6.29
N VAL A 65 3.39 0.40 6.34
CA VAL A 65 2.52 0.81 5.23
C VAL A 65 2.50 2.33 5.13
N SER A 66 2.95 2.88 3.99
CA SER A 66 2.96 4.33 3.72
C SER A 66 1.96 4.71 2.64
N VAL A 67 0.87 5.37 3.06
CA VAL A 67 -0.23 5.86 2.19
C VAL A 67 -0.10 7.33 1.80
N LYS A 68 1.03 7.99 2.11
CA LYS A 68 1.22 9.44 1.91
C LYS A 68 1.04 9.92 0.47
N ALA A 69 1.37 9.08 -0.52
CA ALA A 69 1.26 9.42 -1.94
C ALA A 69 -0.02 8.83 -2.59
N LEU A 70 -1.10 8.69 -1.81
CA LEU A 70 -2.41 8.24 -2.29
C LEU A 70 -3.49 9.32 -2.09
N PRO A 71 -3.63 10.29 -3.01
CA PRO A 71 -4.51 11.44 -2.81
C PRO A 71 -6.01 11.09 -2.82
N SER A 72 -6.38 9.96 -3.43
CA SER A 72 -7.79 9.53 -3.55
C SER A 72 -8.22 8.48 -2.53
N LEU A 73 -7.32 8.04 -1.63
CA LEU A 73 -7.59 6.88 -0.76
C LEU A 73 -8.66 7.24 0.28
N ARG A 74 -9.70 6.41 0.35
CA ARG A 74 -10.83 6.57 1.27
C ARG A 74 -10.99 5.39 2.21
N VAL A 75 -10.54 4.20 1.80
CA VAL A 75 -10.70 2.97 2.55
C VAL A 75 -9.35 2.27 2.63
N LEU A 76 -8.90 2.01 3.85
CA LEU A 76 -7.76 1.15 4.14
C LEU A 76 -8.25 0.00 5.02
N ARG A 77 -8.09 -1.24 4.55
CA ARG A 77 -8.40 -2.45 5.30
C ARG A 77 -7.12 -3.25 5.48
N ILE A 78 -6.80 -3.56 6.73
CA ILE A 78 -5.68 -4.43 7.08
C ILE A 78 -6.22 -5.51 8.00
N SER A 79 -6.11 -6.78 7.59
CA SER A 79 -6.59 -7.92 8.38
C SER A 79 -5.62 -9.10 8.30
N GLY A 80 -5.52 -9.89 9.37
CA GLY A 80 -4.59 -11.03 9.41
C GLY A 80 -3.11 -10.65 9.18
N CYS A 81 -2.72 -9.41 9.51
CA CYS A 81 -1.35 -8.90 9.41
C CYS A 81 -0.74 -8.71 10.81
N ASN A 82 0.58 -8.47 10.88
CA ASN A 82 1.23 -8.15 12.15
C ASN A 82 0.64 -6.85 12.75
N HIS A 83 0.34 -6.86 14.04
CA HIS A 83 -0.22 -5.71 14.76
C HIS A 83 0.70 -4.48 14.75
N GLU A 84 2.01 -4.67 14.57
CA GLU A 84 3.00 -3.58 14.46
C GLU A 84 2.74 -2.63 13.27
N VAL A 85 2.02 -3.11 12.23
CA VAL A 85 1.65 -2.32 11.06
C VAL A 85 0.82 -1.08 11.41
N LEU A 86 0.02 -1.14 12.49
CA LEU A 86 -0.86 -0.06 12.90
C LEU A 86 -0.08 1.11 13.53
N GLY A 87 1.04 0.81 14.21
CA GLY A 87 1.89 1.82 14.83
C GLY A 87 2.72 2.61 13.81
N ASN A 88 3.07 1.97 12.69
CA ASN A 88 3.87 2.56 11.62
C ASN A 88 3.03 3.14 10.47
N LEU A 89 1.72 3.31 10.67
CA LEU A 89 0.83 3.87 9.66
C LEU A 89 1.01 5.40 9.61
N VAL A 90 1.98 5.85 8.82
CA VAL A 90 2.38 7.25 8.80
C VAL A 90 1.38 8.05 7.95
N HIS A 91 0.50 8.78 8.65
CA HIS A 91 -0.46 9.75 8.13
C HIS A 91 -1.78 9.16 7.61
N VAL A 92 -2.62 8.66 8.51
CA VAL A 92 -4.06 8.54 8.26
C VAL A 92 -4.72 9.82 8.75
N SER A 93 -5.09 10.72 7.84
CA SER A 93 -6.21 11.61 8.15
C SER A 93 -7.41 10.70 8.34
N VAL A 94 -7.81 10.52 9.60
CA VAL A 94 -8.82 9.57 10.07
C VAL A 94 -10.01 9.54 9.12
N THR A 95 -10.09 8.51 8.29
CA THR A 95 -11.30 8.17 7.56
C THR A 95 -11.58 6.70 7.80
N THR A 96 -12.32 6.48 8.89
CA THR A 96 -12.99 5.24 9.30
C THR A 96 -12.13 3.98 9.28
N LEU A 97 -11.43 3.73 10.38
CA LEU A 97 -10.90 2.41 10.72
C LEU A 97 -12.09 1.52 11.12
N TYR A 98 -12.46 0.57 10.27
CA TYR A 98 -13.24 -0.59 10.70
C TYR A 98 -12.23 -1.64 11.13
N ILE A 99 -12.10 -1.79 12.45
CA ILE A 99 -11.37 -2.86 13.13
C ILE A 99 -12.17 -4.17 13.00
#